data_AF-A0A9P5YNP0-F1
#
_entry.id   AF-A0A9P5YNP0-F1
#
_cell.length_a   1.000
_cell.length_b   1.000
_cell.length_c   1.000
_cell.angle_alpha   90.00
_cell.angle_beta   90.00
_cell.angle_gamma   90.00
#
_symmetry.space_group_name_H-M   'P 1'
#
loop_
_entity.id
_entity.type
_entity.pdbx_description
1 polymer ?
#
loop_
_entity_poly.entity_id
_entity_poly.type
_entity_poly.pdbx_seq_one_letter_code
_entity_poly.pdbx_strand_id
1 'polypeptide(L)'
;EPLKRLKMLEDEIIAAEIHLQHLRRDRGNLLKSIQKSDKSQFPARSLPHDVLREIFIFCLPEDHLPTLSRDDAPVLLTRICSAWKGIALTTPRLW
;
A
#
# COMPACT_ATOMS: atom_id res chain seq x y z
N GLU A 1 -32.23 25.92 35.57
CA GLU A 1 -32.03 27.03 34.62
C GLU A 1 -31.37 26.54 33.33
N PRO A 2 -31.88 26.96 32.16
CA PRO A 2 -31.36 26.54 30.85
C PRO A 2 -29.93 27.00 30.56
N LEU A 3 -29.51 28.17 31.07
CA LEU A 3 -28.16 28.72 30.84
C LEU A 3 -27.05 27.85 31.44
N LYS A 4 -27.25 27.31 32.65
CA LYS A 4 -26.29 26.42 33.29
C LYS A 4 -26.09 25.13 32.50
N ARG A 5 -27.17 24.58 31.92
CA ARG A 5 -27.11 23.36 31.11
C ARG A 5 -26.39 23.61 29.78
N LEU A 6 -26.63 24.76 29.16
CA LEU A 6 -25.95 25.14 27.92
C LEU A 6 -24.44 25.25 28.14
N LYS A 7 -24.01 25.93 29.21
CA LYS A 7 -22.60 26.03 29.59
C LYS A 7 -21.95 24.66 29.81
N MET A 8 -22.63 23.75 30.52
CA MET A 8 -22.12 22.39 30.72
C MET A 8 -21.96 21.62 29.40
N LEU A 9 -22.89 21.80 28.46
CA LEU A 9 -22.83 21.15 27.15
C LEU A 9 -21.67 21.72 26.31
N GLU A 10 -21.44 23.02 26.36
CA GLU A 10 -20.30 23.67 25.69
C GLU A 10 -18.96 23.17 26.24
N ASP A 11 -18.84 23.08 27.56
CA ASP A 11 -17.64 22.53 28.22
C ASP A 11 -17.38 21.08 27.79
N GLU A 12 -18.44 20.27 27.65
CA GLU A 12 -18.36 18.88 27.21
C GLU A 12 -17.98 18.75 25.72
N ILE A 13 -18.52 19.61 24.86
CA ILE A 13 -18.14 19.70 23.44
C ILE A 13 -16.64 20.04 23.32
N ILE A 14 -16.17 21.04 24.07
CA ILE A 14 -14.75 21.42 24.06
C ILE A 14 -13.86 20.24 24.48
N ALA A 15 -14.23 19.54 25.54
CA ALA A 15 -13.48 18.37 26.01
C ALA A 15 -13.45 17.25 24.95
N ALA A 16 -14.58 16.98 24.30
CA ALA A 16 -14.68 15.98 23.24
C ALA A 16 -13.85 16.36 22.00
N GLU A 17 -13.84 17.63 21.61
CA GLU A 17 -13.03 18.14 20.50
C GLU A 17 -11.53 17.99 20.78
N ILE A 18 -11.08 18.30 21.99
CA ILE A 18 -9.69 18.12 22.42
C ILE A 18 -9.30 16.64 22.30
N HIS A 19 -10.15 15.74 22.82
CA HIS A 19 -9.90 14.30 22.74
C HIS A 19 -9.84 13.82 21.29
N LEU A 20 -10.74 14.32 20.43
CA LEU A 20 -10.77 13.99 19.02
C LEU A 20 -9.53 14.50 18.27
N GLN A 21 -9.02 15.67 18.61
CA GLN A 21 -7.75 16.18 18.08
C GLN A 21 -6.57 15.30 18.48
N HIS A 22 -6.52 14.84 19.72
CA HIS A 22 -5.50 13.91 20.19
C HIS A 22 -5.52 12.61 19.38
N LEU A 23 -6.68 11.96 19.28
CA LEU A 23 -6.83 10.73 18.48
C LEU A 23 -6.47 10.92 17.00
N ARG A 24 -6.80 12.06 16.40
CA ARG A 24 -6.41 12.38 15.02
C ARG A 24 -4.90 12.49 14.86
N ARG A 25 -4.21 13.10 15.83
CA ARG A 25 -2.74 13.18 15.84
C ARG A 25 -2.11 11.79 15.94
N ASP A 26 -2.61 10.95 16.84
CA ASP A 26 -2.12 9.57 17.01
C ASP A 26 -2.32 8.74 15.74
N ARG A 27 -3.51 8.84 15.13
CA ARG A 27 -3.78 8.22 13.83
C ARG A 27 -2.76 8.69 12.77
N GLY A 28 -2.49 9.99 12.72
CA GLY A 28 -1.49 10.56 11.80
C GLY A 28 -0.09 10.01 12.02
N ASN A 29 0.33 9.85 13.27
CA ASN A 29 1.64 9.29 13.63
C ASN A 29 1.73 7.80 13.27
N LEU A 30 0.70 7.01 13.58
CA LEU A 30 0.64 5.60 13.22
C LEU A 30 0.69 5.38 11.71
N LEU A 31 -0.07 6.17 10.93
CA LEU A 31 -0.02 6.09 9.47
C LEU A 31 1.37 6.39 8.90
N LYS A 32 2.09 7.36 9.47
CA LYS A 32 3.48 7.65 9.08
C LYS A 32 4.41 6.48 9.40
N SER A 33 4.26 5.86 10.58
CA SER A 33 5.05 4.69 10.97
C SER A 33 4.77 3.49 10.06
N ILE A 34 3.50 3.23 9.73
CA ILE A 34 3.10 2.16 8.79
C ILE A 34 3.71 2.41 7.40
N GLN A 35 3.60 3.63 6.86
CA GLN A 35 4.20 3.96 5.55
C GLN A 35 5.72 3.80 5.54
N LYS A 36 6.40 4.20 6.63
CA LYS A 36 7.86 4.03 6.75
C LYS A 36 8.24 2.54 6.76
N SER A 37 7.49 1.72 7.48
CA SER A 37 7.70 0.27 7.55
C SER A 37 7.37 -0.43 6.23
N ASP A 38 6.31 -0.03 5.51
CA ASP A 38 5.91 -0.65 4.23
C ASP A 38 6.96 -0.45 3.13
N LYS A 39 7.60 0.73 3.07
CA LYS A 39 8.74 0.96 2.18
C LYS A 39 9.97 0.11 2.53
N SER A 40 10.14 -0.18 3.82
CA SER A 40 11.28 -0.95 4.35
C SER A 40 11.07 -2.47 4.28
N GLN A 41 9.82 -2.94 4.25
CA GLN A 41 9.51 -4.37 4.27
C GLN A 41 9.62 -5.03 2.90
N PHE A 42 9.54 -4.27 1.80
CA PHE A 42 9.67 -4.83 0.45
C PHE A 42 10.46 -3.89 -0.47
N PRO A 43 11.79 -4.11 -0.65
CA PRO A 43 12.60 -3.38 -1.62
C PRO A 43 11.97 -3.39 -3.03
N ALA A 44 11.32 -4.50 -3.37
CA ALA A 44 10.53 -4.70 -4.58
C ALA A 44 9.39 -3.68 -4.80
N ARG A 45 8.88 -3.01 -3.76
CA ARG A 45 7.86 -1.94 -3.85
C ARG A 45 8.48 -0.54 -4.01
N SER A 46 9.78 -0.41 -3.77
CA SER A 46 10.51 0.86 -3.92
C SER A 46 11.17 1.00 -5.31
N LEU A 47 11.16 -0.06 -6.13
CA LEU A 47 11.71 -0.02 -7.47
C LEU A 47 10.76 0.75 -8.42
N PRO A 48 11.29 1.60 -9.30
CA PRO A 48 10.51 2.18 -10.39
C PRO A 48 9.88 1.09 -11.25
N HIS A 49 8.68 1.36 -11.79
CA HIS A 49 7.95 0.39 -12.61
C HIS A 49 8.77 -0.08 -13.82
N ASP A 50 9.55 0.80 -14.46
CA ASP A 50 10.35 0.44 -15.63
C ASP A 50 11.48 -0.54 -15.28
N VAL A 51 12.09 -0.40 -14.09
CA VAL A 51 13.11 -1.34 -13.60
C VAL A 51 12.49 -2.70 -13.31
N LEU A 52 11.30 -2.72 -12.69
CA LEU A 52 10.56 -3.97 -12.46
C LEU A 52 10.19 -4.67 -13.78
N ARG A 53 9.79 -3.92 -14.81
CA ARG A 53 9.49 -4.48 -16.14
C ARG A 53 10.69 -5.19 -16.75
N GLU A 54 11.85 -4.55 -16.73
CA GLU A 54 13.07 -5.17 -17.27
C GLU A 54 13.49 -6.40 -16.45
N ILE A 55 13.42 -6.34 -15.12
CA ILE A 55 13.64 -7.52 -14.27
C ILE A 55 12.70 -8.66 -14.65
N PHE A 56 11.40 -8.37 -14.85
CA PHE A 56 10.41 -9.40 -15.22
C PHE A 56 10.75 -10.06 -16.56
N ILE A 57 11.26 -9.30 -17.53
CA ILE A 57 11.68 -9.82 -18.83
C ILE A 57 12.89 -10.75 -18.66
N PHE A 58 13.83 -10.41 -17.80
CA PHE A 58 14.97 -11.29 -17.47
C PHE A 58 14.56 -12.55 -16.68
N CYS A 59 13.35 -12.60 -16.12
CA CYS A 59 12.83 -13.80 -15.47
C CYS A 59 12.14 -14.77 -16.45
N LEU A 60 12.00 -14.42 -17.73
CA LEU A 60 11.41 -15.31 -18.71
C LEU A 60 12.30 -16.55 -18.92
N PRO A 61 11.72 -17.73 -19.18
CA PRO A 61 12.51 -18.92 -19.45
C PRO A 61 13.36 -18.75 -20.70
N GLU A 62 14.66 -19.09 -20.62
CA GLU A 62 15.57 -19.08 -21.77
C GLU A 62 15.46 -20.38 -22.59
N ASP A 63 15.19 -21.50 -21.92
CA ASP A 63 15.26 -22.85 -22.50
C ASP A 63 13.95 -23.31 -23.15
N HIS A 64 12.85 -22.59 -22.91
CA HIS A 64 11.54 -22.95 -23.45
C HIS A 64 10.64 -21.74 -23.62
N LEU A 65 9.57 -21.91 -24.40
CA LEU A 65 8.55 -20.88 -24.53
C LEU A 65 7.83 -20.66 -23.19
N PRO A 66 7.46 -19.41 -22.86
CA PRO A 66 6.66 -19.12 -21.68
C PRO A 66 5.40 -19.98 -21.68
N THR A 67 5.19 -20.75 -20.63
CA THR A 67 3.99 -21.56 -20.46
C THR A 67 3.01 -20.82 -19.57
N LEU A 68 1.71 -21.18 -19.63
CA LEU A 68 0.72 -20.71 -18.65
C LEU A 68 0.86 -21.41 -17.28
N SER A 69 2.02 -22.01 -17.02
CA SER A 69 2.33 -22.64 -15.74
C SER A 69 2.29 -21.62 -14.63
N ARG A 70 1.75 -22.04 -13.49
CA ARG A 70 1.68 -21.23 -12.28
C ARG A 70 3.04 -20.98 -11.63
N ASP A 71 4.02 -21.78 -12.01
CA ASP A 71 5.34 -21.84 -11.39
C ASP A 71 6.42 -21.16 -12.26
N ASP A 72 6.05 -20.73 -13.48
CA ASP A 72 6.95 -20.04 -14.42
C ASP A 72 6.52 -18.59 -14.68
N ALA A 73 7.49 -17.75 -15.05
CA ALA A 73 7.19 -16.45 -15.61
C ALA A 73 6.53 -16.59 -17.01
N PRO A 74 5.60 -15.69 -17.38
CA PRO A 74 5.21 -14.47 -16.66
C PRO A 74 4.14 -14.67 -15.58
N VAL A 75 3.48 -15.85 -15.53
CA VAL A 75 2.31 -16.08 -14.67
C VAL A 75 2.69 -16.03 -13.19
N LEU A 76 3.84 -16.57 -12.79
CA LEU A 76 4.37 -16.50 -11.43
C LEU A 76 4.42 -15.05 -10.90
N LEU A 77 4.86 -14.12 -11.74
CA LEU A 77 5.02 -12.70 -11.38
C LEU A 77 3.67 -12.04 -11.04
N THR A 78 2.58 -12.51 -11.65
CA THR A 78 1.22 -12.01 -11.39
C THR A 78 0.66 -12.40 -10.02
N ARG A 79 1.34 -13.30 -9.29
CA ARG A 79 0.85 -13.90 -8.05
C ARG A 79 1.54 -13.39 -6.78
N ILE A 80 2.61 -12.60 -6.93
CA ILE A 80 3.43 -12.12 -5.81
C ILE A 80 2.69 -11.04 -5.00
N CYS A 81 2.23 -9.97 -5.67
CA CYS A 81 1.38 -8.94 -5.06
C CYS A 81 0.54 -8.20 -6.10
N SER A 82 -0.44 -7.41 -5.66
CA SER A 82 -1.33 -6.65 -6.55
C SER A 82 -0.58 -5.66 -7.45
N ALA A 83 0.48 -5.01 -6.95
CA ALA A 83 1.29 -4.08 -7.72
C ALA A 83 2.04 -4.80 -8.86
N TRP A 84 2.70 -5.93 -8.54
CA TRP A 84 3.42 -6.74 -9.53
C TRP A 84 2.48 -7.33 -10.58
N LYS A 85 1.28 -7.77 -10.16
CA LYS A 85 0.22 -8.19 -11.07
C LYS A 85 -0.15 -7.09 -12.06
N GLY A 86 -0.35 -5.86 -11.58
CA GLY A 86 -0.64 -4.71 -12.45
C GLY A 86 0.47 -4.46 -13.46
N ILE A 87 1.73 -4.50 -13.02
CA ILE A 87 2.89 -4.30 -13.91
C ILE A 87 2.99 -5.43 -14.94
N ALA A 88 2.90 -6.70 -14.53
CA ALA A 88 3.03 -7.85 -15.42
C ALA A 88 1.91 -7.89 -16.49
N LEU A 89 0.67 -7.58 -16.12
CA LEU A 89 -0.46 -7.53 -17.07
C LEU A 89 -0.40 -6.32 -18.01
N THR A 90 0.28 -5.24 -17.62
CA THR A 90 0.43 -4.03 -18.46
C THR A 90 1.74 -4.00 -19.24
N THR A 91 2.50 -5.11 -19.25
CA THR A 91 3.78 -5.21 -19.95
C THR A 91 3.67 -6.26 -21.07
N PRO A 92 3.32 -5.85 -22.30
CA PRO A 92 3.08 -6.79 -23.40
C PRO A 92 4.26 -7.70 -23.73
N ARG A 93 5.50 -7.23 -23.54
CA ARG A 93 6.73 -8.02 -23.81
C ARG A 93 6.87 -9.30 -22.96
N LEU A 94 6.04 -9.48 -21.93
CA LEU A 94 6.05 -10.66 -21.07
C LEU A 94 5.18 -11.81 -21.58
N TRP A 95 4.29 -11.54 -22.54
CA TRP A 95 3.28 -12.48 -23.05
C TRP A 95 3.50 -12.74 -24.54
#